data_AF-X1P844-F1
#
_entry.id   AF-X1P844-F1
#
_cell.length_a   1.000
_cell.length_b   1.000
_cell.length_c   1.000
_cell.angle_alpha   90.00
_cell.angle_beta   90.00
_cell.angle_gamma   90.00
#
_symmetry.space_group_name_H-M   'P 1'
#
loop_
_entity.id
_entity.type
_entity.pdbx_description
1 polymer ?
#
loop_
_entity_poly.entity_id
_entity_poly.type
_entity_poly.pdbx_seq_one_letter_code
_entity_poly.pdbx_strand_id
1 'polypeptide(L)' 'PVESGKFKGEIIEKEKFERMKDEYYMLRGWDVKKGIPTRKKLEELGLHEVANDLNL' A
#
# COMPACT_ATOMS: atom_id res chain seq x y z
N PRO A 1 -13.19 8.94 -14.69
CA PRO A 1 -14.46 9.42 -14.08
C PRO A 1 -15.51 8.30 -14.10
N VAL A 2 -16.38 8.23 -13.10
CA VAL A 2 -17.48 7.24 -13.07
C VAL A 2 -18.43 7.49 -14.25
N GLU A 3 -18.81 6.44 -14.99
CA GLU A 3 -19.51 6.58 -16.27
C GLU A 3 -21.02 6.85 -16.13
N SER A 4 -21.66 6.35 -15.07
CA SER A 4 -23.12 6.44 -14.89
C SER A 4 -23.56 6.33 -13.42
N GLY A 5 -24.85 6.57 -13.17
CA GLY A 5 -25.44 6.52 -11.83
C GLY A 5 -25.21 7.78 -10.98
N LYS A 6 -25.52 7.70 -9.69
CA LYS A 6 -25.49 8.85 -8.74
C LYS A 6 -24.13 9.53 -8.59
N PHE A 7 -23.05 8.83 -8.95
CA PHE A 7 -21.67 9.33 -8.85
C PHE A 7 -21.07 9.64 -10.22
N LYS A 8 -21.86 9.69 -11.29
CA LYS A 8 -21.38 9.96 -12.64
C LYS A 8 -20.51 11.22 -12.68
N GLY A 9 -19.33 11.11 -13.26
CA GLY A 9 -18.35 12.19 -13.38
C GLY A 9 -17.38 12.31 -12.20
N GLU A 10 -17.61 11.62 -11.07
CA GLU A 10 -16.68 11.66 -9.94
C GLU A 10 -15.31 11.07 -10.31
N ILE A 11 -14.27 11.67 -9.73
CA ILE A 11 -12.86 11.31 -9.90
C ILE A 11 -12.23 11.34 -8.51
N ILE A 12 -11.40 10.36 -8.19
CA ILE A 12 -10.54 10.43 -7.02
C ILE A 12 -9.34 11.31 -7.38
N GLU A 13 -9.13 12.38 -6.60
CA GLU A 13 -7.95 13.21 -6.71
C GLU A 13 -6.69 12.37 -6.46
N LYS A 14 -5.73 12.42 -7.39
CA LYS A 14 -4.55 11.56 -7.36
C LYS A 14 -3.75 11.78 -6.08
N GLU A 15 -3.52 13.03 -5.70
CA GLU A 15 -2.74 13.40 -4.52
C GLU A 15 -3.41 12.89 -3.23
N LYS A 16 -4.74 12.93 -3.17
CA LYS A 16 -5.49 12.36 -2.04
C LYS A 16 -5.36 10.84 -1.98
N PHE A 17 -5.43 10.18 -3.13
CA PHE A 17 -5.24 8.73 -3.22
C PHE A 17 -3.84 8.31 -2.78
N GLU A 18 -2.79 9.00 -3.26
CA GLU A 18 -1.41 8.70 -2.89
C GLU A 18 -1.19 8.85 -1.37
N ARG A 19 -1.73 9.92 -0.74
CA ARG A 19 -1.65 10.07 0.72
C ARG A 19 -2.34 8.92 1.46
N MET A 20 -3.54 8.53 1.04
CA MET A 20 -4.26 7.40 1.65
C MET A 20 -3.51 6.07 1.50
N LYS A 21 -2.85 5.87 0.35
CA LYS A 21 -2.02 4.69 0.09
C LYS A 21 -0.79 4.66 1.00
N ASP A 22 -0.13 5.80 1.18
CA ASP A 22 1.02 5.94 2.07
C ASP A 22 0.64 5.66 3.53
N GLU A 23 -0.49 6.21 4.00
CA GLU A 23 -1.07 5.93 5.31
C GLU A 23 -1.34 4.44 5.50
N TYR A 24 -1.93 3.79 4.50
CA TYR A 24 -2.16 2.34 4.52
C TYR A 24 -0.84 1.56 4.65
N TYR A 25 0.19 1.92 3.88
CA TYR A 25 1.50 1.27 3.98
C TYR A 25 2.13 1.43 5.36
N MET A 26 2.09 2.64 5.93
CA MET A 26 2.59 2.88 7.29
C MET A 26 1.88 2.01 8.33
N LEU A 27 0.54 1.97 8.30
CA LEU A 27 -0.26 1.19 9.24
C LEU A 27 -0.01 -0.32 9.12
N ARG A 28 0.33 -0.81 7.92
CA ARG A 28 0.63 -2.22 7.67
C ARG A 28 2.08 -2.60 7.96
N GLY A 29 2.95 -1.65 8.29
CA GLY A 29 4.39 -1.89 8.50
C GLY A 29 5.15 -2.09 7.18
N TRP A 30 4.72 -1.41 6.12
CA TRP A 30 5.31 -1.46 4.78
C TRP A 30 6.21 -0.25 4.54
N ASP A 31 7.17 -0.41 3.64
CA ASP A 31 7.96 0.71 3.13
C ASP A 31 7.09 1.55 2.18
N VAL A 32 6.85 2.81 2.54
CA VAL A 32 5.98 3.72 1.79
C VAL A 32 6.47 3.95 0.36
N LYS A 33 7.79 4.00 0.14
CA LYS A 33 8.39 4.26 -1.17
C LYS A 33 8.35 3.02 -2.06
N LYS A 34 8.63 1.84 -1.50
CA LYS A 34 8.68 0.58 -2.25
C LYS A 34 7.30 -0.09 -2.39
N GLY A 35 6.37 0.20 -1.49
CA GLY A 35 5.03 -0.40 -1.47
C GLY A 35 5.03 -1.90 -1.14
N ILE A 36 6.01 -2.36 -0.36
CA ILE A 36 6.13 -3.76 0.07
C ILE A 36 6.33 -3.84 1.59
N PRO A 37 5.97 -4.97 2.25
CA PRO A 37 6.26 -5.19 3.66
C PRO A 37 7.74 -4.98 3.99
N THR A 38 8.03 -4.41 5.16
CA THR A 38 9.40 -4.38 5.69
C THR A 38 9.85 -5.76 6.13
N ARG A 39 11.16 -6.02 6.19
CA ARG A 39 11.71 -7.26 6.78
C ARG A 39 11.11 -7.54 8.15
N LYS A 40 11.11 -6.53 9.02
CA LYS A 40 10.49 -6.60 10.35
C LYS A 40 9.06 -7.13 10.27
N LYS A 41 8.25 -6.60 9.36
CA LYS A 41 6.85 -7.03 9.25
C LYS A 41 6.70 -8.47 8.73
N LEU A 42 7.55 -8.89 7.81
CA LEU A 42 7.56 -10.27 7.31
C LEU A 42 7.97 -11.26 8.41
N GLU A 43 9.02 -10.94 9.17
CA GLU A 43 9.49 -11.77 10.28
C GLU A 43 8.46 -11.86 11.42
N GLU A 44 7.80 -10.74 11.78
CA GLU A 44 6.66 -10.73 12.72
C GLU A 44 5.53 -11.69 12.30
N LEU A 45 5.35 -11.92 10.99
CA LEU A 45 4.33 -12.80 10.43
C LEU A 45 4.85 -14.22 10.16
N GLY A 46 6.11 -14.53 10.53
CA GLY A 46 6.73 -15.83 10.29
C GLY A 46 7.26 -16.05 8.87
N LEU A 47 7.27 -15.02 8.03
CA LEU A 47 7.63 -15.07 6.59
C LEU A 47 9.13 -14.78 6.36
N HIS A 48 10.01 -15.45 7.11
CA HIS A 48 11.46 -15.24 7.08
C HIS A 48 12.07 -15.52 5.69
N GLU A 49 11.66 -16.63 5.06
CA GLU A 49 12.14 -17.00 3.71
C GLU A 49 11.78 -15.94 2.67
N VAL A 50 10.56 -15.38 2.73
CA VAL A 50 10.13 -14.31 1.81
C VAL A 50 10.98 -13.05 1.99
N ALA A 51 11.35 -12.70 3.24
CA ALA A 51 12.21 -11.56 3.49
C ALA A 51 13.62 -11.78 2.89
N ASN A 52 14.12 -13.02 2.93
CA ASN A 52 15.40 -13.39 2.33
C ASN A 52 15.36 -13.36 0.80
N ASP A 53 14.32 -13.94 0.18
CA ASP A 53 14.15 -13.95 -1.28
C ASP A 53 14.07 -12.53 -1.87
N LEU A 54 13.45 -11.61 -1.12
CA LEU A 54 13.35 -10.21 -1.49
C LEU A 54 14.63 -9.40 -1.20
N ASN A 55 15.67 -10.02 -0.61
CA ASN A 55 16.91 -9.38 -0.18
C ASN A 55 16.65 -8.13 0.69
N LEU A 56 15.69 -8.23 1.61
CA LEU A 56 15.32 -7.18 2.56
C LEU A 56 16.21 -7.15 3.79
#